data_AF-A0AAE4MNK6-F1
#
_entry.id   AF-A0AAE4MNK6-F1
#
_cell.length_a   1.000
_cell.length_b   1.000
_cell.length_c   1.000
_cell.angle_alpha   90.00
_cell.angle_beta   90.00
_cell.angle_gamma   90.00
#
_symmetry.space_group_name_H-M   'P 1'
#
loop_
_entity.id
_entity.type
_entity.pdbx_description
1 polymer ?
#
loop_
_entity_poly.entity_id
_entity_poly.type
_entity_poly.pdbx_seq_one_letter_code
_entity_poly.pdbx_strand_id
1 'polypeptide(L)'
;MARNARRATTPPEIRDLPGDYPFGDRVSESLADYAKRTGLTLKAVQHRADDGRLPIIQARPRAKREVNLLAIYMNARYKAERFVESMN
;
A
#
# COMPACT_ATOMS: atom_id res chain seq x y z
N MET A 1 -26.10 29.49 -1.90
CA MET A 1 -25.36 28.56 -1.00
C MET A 1 -24.84 27.39 -1.82
N ALA A 2 -23.55 27.39 -2.17
CA ALA A 2 -22.94 26.33 -2.97
C ALA A 2 -22.48 25.20 -2.05
N ARG A 3 -23.08 24.02 -2.19
CA ARG A 3 -22.63 22.79 -1.51
C ARG A 3 -21.37 22.31 -2.22
N ASN A 4 -20.21 22.51 -1.58
CA ASN A 4 -18.95 21.86 -1.96
C ASN A 4 -19.14 20.34 -1.85
N ALA A 5 -19.53 19.70 -2.95
CA ALA A 5 -19.49 18.26 -3.09
C ALA A 5 -18.02 17.85 -2.97
N ARG A 6 -17.67 17.26 -1.81
CA ARG A 6 -16.38 16.60 -1.60
C ARG A 6 -16.22 15.61 -2.73
N ARG A 7 -15.30 15.87 -3.65
CA ARG A 7 -14.78 14.85 -4.55
C ARG A 7 -14.17 13.80 -3.62
N ALA A 8 -14.91 12.76 -3.32
CA ALA A 8 -14.31 11.51 -2.92
C ALA A 8 -13.42 11.14 -4.10
N THR A 9 -12.12 11.36 -3.96
CA THR A 9 -11.13 10.75 -4.83
C THR A 9 -11.27 9.26 -4.59
N THR A 10 -12.21 8.63 -5.28
CA THR A 10 -12.20 7.19 -5.49
C THR A 10 -10.78 6.88 -5.94
N PRO A 11 -10.02 6.04 -5.23
CA PRO A 11 -8.75 5.57 -5.74
C PRO A 11 -9.00 5.11 -7.17
N PRO A 12 -8.13 5.45 -8.14
CA PRO A 12 -8.32 4.98 -9.51
C PRO A 12 -8.58 3.48 -9.44
N GLU A 13 -9.68 3.02 -10.04
CA GLU A 13 -9.88 1.59 -10.24
C GLU A 13 -8.60 1.12 -10.93
N ILE A 14 -7.73 0.41 -10.21
CA ILE A 14 -6.54 -0.23 -10.77
C ILE A 14 -7.12 -1.40 -11.56
N ARG A 15 -7.63 -1.09 -12.75
CA ARG A 15 -8.39 -2.02 -13.58
C ARG A 15 -7.51 -3.18 -14.07
N ASP A 16 -6.19 -2.97 -14.11
CA ASP A 16 -5.22 -3.96 -14.54
C ASP A 16 -4.04 -3.99 -13.57
N LEU A 17 -4.10 -4.92 -12.60
CA LEU A 17 -2.92 -5.28 -11.81
C LEU A 17 -1.89 -5.99 -12.70
N PRO A 18 -0.59 -5.81 -12.46
CA PRO A 18 0.45 -6.55 -13.17
C PRO A 18 0.21 -8.06 -13.08
N GLY A 19 0.48 -8.80 -14.16
CA GLY A 19 0.23 -10.25 -14.20
C GLY A 19 1.05 -11.05 -13.17
N ASP A 20 2.17 -10.50 -12.72
CA ASP A 20 3.06 -11.03 -11.67
C ASP A 20 2.71 -10.50 -10.26
N TYR A 21 1.57 -9.83 -10.08
CA TYR A 21 1.17 -9.26 -8.81
C TYR A 21 0.78 -10.34 -7.78
N PRO A 22 1.44 -10.40 -6.61
CA PRO A 22 1.33 -11.57 -5.73
C PRO A 22 0.16 -11.51 -4.73
N PHE A 23 -0.64 -10.45 -4.73
CA PHE A 23 -1.68 -10.23 -3.71
C PHE A 23 -3.12 -10.51 -4.18
N GLY A 24 -3.28 -11.07 -5.38
CA GLY A 24 -4.58 -11.23 -6.03
C GLY A 24 -5.20 -9.87 -6.32
N ASP A 25 -6.51 -9.71 -6.14
CA ASP A 25 -7.21 -8.45 -6.43
C ASP A 25 -7.04 -7.36 -5.35
N ARG A 26 -6.24 -7.63 -4.31
CA ARG A 26 -6.11 -6.73 -3.15
C ARG A 26 -5.03 -5.68 -3.39
N VAL A 27 -5.45 -4.43 -3.50
CA VAL A 27 -4.55 -3.26 -3.60
C VAL A 27 -4.13 -2.70 -2.25
N SER A 28 -4.91 -2.98 -1.21
CA SER A 28 -4.62 -2.65 0.19
C SER A 28 -5.09 -3.76 1.13
N GLU A 29 -4.56 -3.77 2.36
CA GLU A 29 -5.09 -4.60 3.44
C GLU A 29 -4.96 -3.90 4.81
N SER A 30 -5.71 -4.32 5.81
CA SER A 30 -5.61 -3.72 7.15
C SER A 30 -4.23 -4.01 7.78
N LEU A 31 -3.79 -3.16 8.72
CA LEU A 31 -2.54 -3.43 9.47
C LEU A 31 -2.57 -4.80 10.18
N ALA A 32 -3.75 -5.26 10.60
CA ALA A 32 -3.93 -6.53 11.28
C ALA A 32 -3.80 -7.72 10.33
N ASP A 33 -4.37 -7.62 9.12
CA ASP A 33 -4.27 -8.67 8.10
C ASP A 33 -2.86 -8.76 7.55
N TYR A 34 -2.20 -7.61 7.35
CA TYR A 34 -0.79 -7.54 6.99
C TYR A 34 0.09 -8.21 8.06
N ALA A 35 -0.17 -7.93 9.34
CA ALA A 35 0.55 -8.54 10.46
C ALA A 35 0.42 -10.07 10.45
N LYS A 36 -0.81 -10.59 10.32
CA LYS A 36 -1.08 -12.03 10.23
C LYS A 36 -0.36 -12.67 9.04
N ARG A 37 -0.47 -12.07 7.85
CA ARG A 37 0.13 -12.60 6.61
C ARG A 37 1.66 -12.63 6.66
N THR A 38 2.28 -11.66 7.34
CA THR A 38 3.74 -11.54 7.43
C THR A 38 4.34 -12.21 8.67
N GLY A 39 3.51 -12.79 9.54
CA GLY A 39 3.97 -13.35 10.82
C GLY A 39 4.50 -12.30 11.80
N LEU A 40 4.16 -11.03 11.60
CA LEU A 40 4.55 -9.92 12.47
C LEU A 40 3.48 -9.63 13.51
N THR A 41 3.87 -9.03 14.63
CA THR A 41 2.90 -8.50 15.58
C THR A 41 2.25 -7.23 15.05
N LEU A 42 0.99 -6.98 15.38
CA LEU A 42 0.30 -5.74 15.00
C LEU A 42 1.07 -4.49 15.45
N LYS A 43 1.65 -4.51 16.66
CA LYS A 43 2.45 -3.41 17.20
C LYS A 43 3.70 -3.14 16.35
N ALA A 44 4.37 -4.18 15.86
CA ALA A 44 5.53 -4.02 14.97
C ALA A 44 5.12 -3.40 13.62
N VAL A 45 3.98 -3.82 13.06
CA VAL A 45 3.45 -3.23 11.82
C VAL A 45 3.04 -1.77 12.01
N GLN A 46 2.40 -1.44 13.14
CA GLN A 46 2.07 -0.06 13.51
C GLN A 46 3.33 0.81 13.61
N HIS A 47 4.36 0.35 14.32
CA HIS A 47 5.62 1.08 14.44
C HIS A 47 6.28 1.32 13.08
N ARG A 48 6.29 0.32 12.18
CA ARG A 48 6.80 0.51 10.81
C ARG A 48 5.99 1.52 10.00
N ALA A 49 4.67 1.56 10.21
CA ALA A 49 3.83 2.57 9.58
C ALA A 49 4.10 3.97 10.14
N ASP A 50 4.27 4.10 11.46
CA ASP A 50 4.57 5.35 12.15
C ASP A 50 5.94 5.91 11.75
N ASP A 51 6.94 5.03 11.58
CA ASP A 51 8.29 5.38 11.10
C ASP A 51 8.34 5.73 9.59
N GLY A 52 7.22 5.59 8.86
CA GLY A 52 7.20 5.76 7.40
C GLY A 52 7.90 4.64 6.61
N ARG A 53 8.21 3.51 7.25
CA ARG A 53 8.85 2.33 6.62
C ARG A 53 7.85 1.43 5.89
N LEU A 54 6.56 1.65 6.10
CA LEU A 54 5.49 0.91 5.45
C LEU A 54 4.58 1.91 4.73
N PRO A 55 4.35 1.77 3.41
CA PRO A 55 3.46 2.66 2.70
C PRO A 55 2.03 2.42 3.18
N ILE A 56 1.40 3.47 3.72
CA ILE A 56 0.04 3.41 4.26
C ILE A 56 -0.91 4.32 3.49
N ILE A 57 -2.16 3.87 3.37
CA ILE A 57 -3.29 4.67 2.92
C ILE A 57 -4.06 5.11 4.16
N GLN A 58 -4.26 6.43 4.28
CA GLN A 58 -5.05 7.03 5.36
C GLN A 58 -5.76 8.28 4.83
N ALA A 59 -7.09 8.24 4.80
CA ALA A 59 -7.87 9.33 4.21
C ALA A 59 -7.84 10.65 5.00
N ARG A 60 -7.66 10.56 6.33
CA ARG A 60 -7.59 11.72 7.24
C ARG A 60 -6.84 11.34 8.52
N PRO A 61 -6.31 12.31 9.28
CA PRO A 61 -5.71 12.03 10.57
C PRO A 61 -6.63 11.19 11.47
N ARG A 62 -6.07 10.16 12.12
CA ARG A 62 -6.78 9.20 12.98
C ARG A 62 -7.80 8.27 12.28
N ALA A 63 -7.94 8.33 10.95
CA ALA A 63 -8.71 7.31 10.24
C ALA A 63 -8.02 5.95 10.28
N LYS A 64 -8.79 4.89 9.94
CA LYS A 64 -8.26 3.55 9.71
C LYS A 64 -7.11 3.63 8.71
N ARG A 65 -6.03 2.93 9.04
CA ARG A 65 -4.83 2.80 8.22
C ARG A 65 -4.83 1.46 7.53
N GLU A 66 -4.48 1.46 6.26
CA GLU A 66 -4.32 0.26 5.46
C GLU A 66 -2.94 0.27 4.82
N VAL A 67 -2.33 -0.91 4.70
CA VAL A 67 -1.07 -1.08 4.01
C VAL A 67 -1.33 -1.02 2.51
N ASN A 68 -0.58 -0.19 1.79
CA ASN A 68 -0.65 -0.10 0.34
C ASN A 68 0.17 -1.23 -0.30
N LEU A 69 -0.48 -2.35 -0.62
CA LEU A 69 0.18 -3.52 -1.20
C LEU A 69 0.74 -3.24 -2.59
N LEU A 70 0.03 -2.43 -3.37
CA LEU A 70 0.50 -2.01 -4.69
C LEU A 70 1.82 -1.22 -4.61
N ALA A 71 1.91 -0.27 -3.67
CA ALA A 71 3.14 0.51 -3.48
C ALA A 71 4.33 -0.38 -3.06
N ILE A 72 4.10 -1.41 -2.23
CA ILE A 72 5.13 -2.39 -1.86
C ILE A 72 5.63 -3.13 -3.10
N TYR A 73 4.71 -3.65 -3.91
CA TYR A 73 5.04 -4.35 -5.15
C TYR A 73 5.81 -3.46 -6.14
N MET A 74 5.31 -2.25 -6.42
CA MET A 74 5.94 -1.33 -7.37
C MET A 74 7.36 -0.96 -6.95
N ASN A 75 7.58 -0.70 -5.65
CA ASN A 75 8.92 -0.41 -5.12
C ASN A 75 9.87 -1.61 -5.25
N ALA A 76 9.38 -2.83 -5.00
CA ALA A 76 10.18 -4.04 -5.17
C ALA A 76 10.57 -4.26 -6.63
N ARG A 77 9.61 -4.10 -7.56
CA ARG A 77 9.84 -4.21 -8.99
C ARG A 77 10.83 -3.16 -9.50
N TYR A 78 10.65 -1.90 -9.14
CA TYR A 78 11.59 -0.83 -9.49
C TYR A 78 13.01 -1.13 -9.02
N LYS A 79 13.18 -1.61 -7.78
CA LYS A 79 14.51 -1.99 -7.27
C LYS A 79 15.13 -3.16 -8.03
N ALA A 80 14.33 -4.15 -8.40
CA ALA A 80 14.79 -5.29 -9.19
C ALA A 80 15.23 -4.83 -10.60
N GLU A 81 14.43 -4.00 -11.27
CA GLU A 81 14.75 -3.44 -12.59
C GLU A 81 16.06 -2.63 -12.54
N ARG A 82 16.22 -1.75 -11.54
CA ARG A 82 17.45 -0.95 -11.34
C ARG A 82 18.68 -1.80 -11.03
N PHE A 83 18.51 -2.90 -10.30
CA PHE A 83 19.60 -3.82 -10.01
C PHE A 83 20.11 -4.50 -11.29
N VAL A 84 19.20 -5.00 -12.13
CA VAL A 84 19.55 -5.60 -13.43
C VAL A 84 20.23 -4.58 -14.35
N GLU A 85 19.71 -3.34 -14.41
CA GLU A 85 20.32 -2.26 -15.19
C GLU A 85 21.75 -1.93 -14.72
N SER A 86 22.02 -2.00 -13.42
CA SER A 86 23.36 -1.73 -12.87
C SER A 86 24.39 -2.86 -13.11
N MET A 87 23.94 -4.04 -13.54
CA MET A 87 24.80 -5.19 -13.83
C MET A 87 25.15 -5.35 -15.31
N ASN A 88 24.49 -4.59 -16.18
CA ASN A 88 24.76 -4.52 -17.63
C ASN A 88 25.67 -3.34 -17.95
#